data_AF-D4X6C0-F1
#
_entry.id   AF-D4X6C0-F1
#
_cell.length_a   1.000
_cell.length_b   1.000
_cell.length_c   1.000
_cell.angle_alpha   90.00
_cell.angle_beta   90.00
_cell.angle_gamma   90.00
#
_symmetry.space_group_name_H-M   'P 1'
#
loop_
_entity.id
_entity.type
_entity.pdbx_description
1 polymer ?
#
loop_
_entity_poly.entity_id
_entity_poly.type
_entity_poly.pdbx_seq_one_letter_code
_entity_poly.pdbx_strand_id
1 'polypeptide(L)'
;ATAAAELCATTPDTPRDVFGRRLNMFRALLDGCRAAAQGVYDELEKNGVSVEVVFQIERMKLRVARIELLLGVWVDPTQRHKFVHLTAELIRSTQARSSVRHLAASSFAQLARRVMERTAETGEHYIARDAVEYLTMLKASLGGGFVMVFTVYLKFFIVSLHLDKFIEGLLASLNYAGGFLVIHFSHFTLATKQPAMTGPALAHRLDDAYTPEGRDAFLDDTMAMIRSNAAAILGNLAVVFPLAWAVQWVAVNGLDRPLINADKAHETLASFSAWGPTPLYAAATGVLLWLSSLIAGWADNWFALHRVHDVMAYNRRARHLLGERGAARWAGFWQRNISGIAGNVSLGLMLGLGPAIVSFFGPHVEVRHVTLSAGQLGTVIGTLGWQVVHTQVFWLAVAGIALTGILNVGVSFALAFNVAMRSRDLRRRDRDSLSAGVRQRIWQRPATLFWPVKPRPAPTPTP
;
A
#
# COMPACT_ATOMS: atom_id res chain seq x y z
N ALA A 1 -28.08 -8.51 -31.00
CA ALA A 1 -28.71 -7.47 -31.85
C ALA A 1 -30.06 -7.95 -32.41
N THR A 2 -30.11 -9.13 -33.02
CA THR A 2 -31.31 -9.74 -33.61
C THR A 2 -32.48 -9.88 -32.62
N ALA A 3 -32.25 -10.47 -31.44
CA ALA A 3 -33.28 -10.60 -30.40
C ALA A 3 -33.83 -9.27 -29.88
N ALA A 4 -33.02 -8.20 -29.87
CA ALA A 4 -33.47 -6.87 -29.48
C ALA A 4 -34.35 -6.24 -30.58
N ALA A 5 -33.96 -6.42 -31.85
CA ALA A 5 -34.74 -5.97 -32.99
C ALA A 5 -36.10 -6.69 -33.08
N GLU A 6 -36.12 -8.01 -32.86
CA GLU A 6 -37.36 -8.81 -32.81
C GLU A 6 -38.29 -8.41 -31.67
N LEU A 7 -37.73 -8.01 -30.52
CA LEU A 7 -38.49 -7.49 -29.39
C LEU A 7 -39.01 -6.07 -29.66
N CYS A 8 -38.23 -5.20 -30.31
CA CYS A 8 -38.68 -3.85 -30.66
C CYS A 8 -39.67 -3.81 -31.84
N ALA A 9 -39.64 -4.80 -32.73
CA ALA A 9 -40.56 -4.94 -33.86
C ALA A 9 -41.95 -5.46 -33.46
N THR A 10 -42.20 -5.64 -32.16
CA THR A 10 -43.45 -6.19 -31.65
C THR A 10 -44.57 -5.15 -31.73
N THR A 11 -45.64 -5.45 -32.47
CA THR A 11 -46.83 -4.59 -32.61
C THR A 11 -47.85 -4.85 -31.49
N PRO A 12 -48.80 -3.92 -31.23
CA PRO A 12 -49.83 -4.08 -30.20
C PRO A 12 -50.66 -5.38 -30.32
N ASP A 13 -50.80 -5.90 -31.54
CA ASP A 13 -51.54 -7.13 -31.85
C ASP A 13 -50.73 -8.42 -31.61
N THR A 14 -49.48 -8.31 -31.16
CA THR A 14 -48.66 -9.51 -30.94
C THR A 14 -49.19 -10.30 -29.74
N PRO A 15 -49.37 -11.64 -29.88
CA PRO A 15 -49.77 -12.49 -28.77
C PRO A 15 -48.85 -12.35 -27.55
N ARG A 16 -49.46 -12.29 -26.35
CA ARG A 16 -48.73 -12.08 -25.09
C ARG A 16 -47.66 -13.15 -24.82
N ASP A 17 -47.89 -14.38 -25.25
CA ASP A 17 -46.96 -15.50 -25.13
C ASP A 17 -45.74 -15.35 -26.06
N VAL A 18 -45.94 -14.79 -27.26
CA VAL A 18 -44.86 -14.50 -28.22
C VAL A 18 -44.00 -13.34 -27.70
N PHE A 19 -44.64 -12.27 -27.20
CA PHE A 19 -43.93 -11.16 -26.55
C PHE A 19 -43.13 -11.63 -25.33
N GLY A 20 -43.73 -12.45 -24.46
CA GLY A 20 -43.06 -13.01 -23.27
C GLY A 20 -41.85 -13.88 -23.63
N ARG A 21 -41.95 -14.71 -24.67
CA ARG A 21 -40.81 -15.51 -25.16
C ARG A 21 -39.67 -14.64 -25.68
N ARG A 22 -39.96 -13.62 -26.50
CA ARG A 22 -38.94 -12.68 -27.01
C ARG A 22 -38.28 -11.89 -25.88
N LEU A 23 -39.06 -11.45 -24.89
CA LEU A 23 -38.54 -10.74 -23.71
C LEU A 23 -37.61 -11.63 -22.89
N ASN A 24 -38.00 -12.89 -22.62
CA ASN A 24 -37.17 -13.83 -21.87
C ASN A 24 -35.88 -14.17 -22.61
N MET A 25 -35.94 -14.35 -23.94
CA MET A 25 -34.75 -14.54 -24.77
C MET A 25 -33.80 -13.34 -24.68
N PHE A 26 -34.33 -12.12 -24.76
CA PHE A 26 -33.50 -10.92 -24.64
C PHE A 26 -32.86 -10.77 -23.25
N ARG A 27 -33.62 -11.08 -22.17
CA ARG A 27 -33.07 -11.11 -20.80
C ARG A 27 -31.97 -12.15 -20.63
N ALA A 28 -32.17 -13.36 -21.15
CA ALA A 28 -31.15 -14.41 -21.11
C ALA A 28 -29.84 -13.99 -21.82
N LEU A 29 -29.93 -13.24 -22.93
CA LEU A 29 -28.75 -12.68 -23.59
C LEU A 29 -28.08 -11.57 -22.76
N LEU A 30 -28.84 -10.73 -22.05
CA LEU A 30 -28.27 -9.73 -21.13
C LEU A 30 -27.56 -10.39 -19.94
N ASP A 31 -28.11 -11.48 -19.42
CA ASP A 31 -27.48 -12.28 -18.37
C ASP A 31 -26.20 -12.95 -18.88
N GLY A 32 -26.21 -13.48 -20.12
CA GLY A 32 -25.00 -13.97 -20.78
C GLY A 32 -23.92 -12.90 -20.92
N CYS A 33 -24.29 -11.66 -21.28
CA CYS A 33 -23.36 -10.53 -21.31
C CYS A 33 -22.76 -10.22 -19.93
N ARG A 34 -23.54 -10.35 -18.84
CA ARG A 34 -23.02 -10.18 -17.47
C ARG A 34 -22.07 -11.28 -17.07
N ALA A 35 -22.41 -12.53 -17.36
CA ALA A 35 -21.56 -13.68 -17.07
C ALA A 35 -20.23 -13.58 -17.85
N ALA A 36 -20.29 -13.19 -19.13
CA ALA A 36 -19.09 -12.93 -19.92
C ALA A 36 -18.27 -11.77 -19.34
N ALA A 37 -18.91 -10.69 -18.88
CA ALA A 37 -18.24 -9.58 -18.19
C ALA A 37 -17.48 -10.05 -16.95
N GLN A 38 -18.08 -10.96 -16.18
CA GLN A 38 -17.48 -11.55 -15.00
C GLN A 38 -16.25 -12.39 -15.35
N GLY A 39 -16.36 -13.27 -16.36
CA GLY A 39 -15.24 -14.13 -16.78
C GLY A 39 -14.01 -13.36 -17.30
N VAL A 40 -14.17 -12.14 -17.82
CA VAL A 40 -13.02 -11.30 -18.22
C VAL A 40 -12.22 -10.81 -17.00
N TYR A 41 -12.85 -10.64 -15.83
CA TYR A 41 -12.09 -10.26 -14.62
C TYR A 41 -11.15 -11.38 -14.16
N ASP A 42 -11.58 -12.64 -14.26
CA ASP A 42 -10.75 -13.79 -13.89
C ASP A 42 -9.49 -13.90 -14.77
N GLU A 43 -9.59 -13.47 -16.04
CA GLU A 43 -8.46 -13.44 -16.97
C GLU A 43 -7.55 -12.21 -16.78
N LEU A 44 -8.13 -11.06 -16.42
CA LEU A 44 -7.39 -9.84 -16.08
C LEU A 44 -6.56 -10.00 -14.80
N GLU A 45 -7.05 -10.76 -13.82
CA GLU A 45 -6.33 -11.07 -12.59
C GLU A 45 -5.04 -11.85 -12.86
N LYS A 46 -5.07 -12.78 -13.81
CA LYS A 46 -3.93 -13.63 -14.17
C LYS A 46 -2.90 -12.92 -15.07
N ASN A 47 -3.35 -12.09 -16.00
CA ASN A 47 -2.50 -11.55 -17.07
C ASN A 47 -2.16 -10.05 -16.91
N GLY A 48 -2.61 -9.42 -15.83
CA GLY A 48 -2.44 -7.99 -15.60
C GLY A 48 -3.63 -7.17 -16.08
N VAL A 49 -3.89 -6.08 -15.38
CA VAL A 49 -5.11 -5.31 -15.53
C VAL A 49 -4.92 -4.13 -16.47
N SER A 50 -5.65 -4.14 -17.59
CA SER A 50 -5.79 -2.99 -18.48
C SER A 50 -6.91 -2.07 -18.00
N VAL A 51 -6.58 -0.81 -17.72
CA VAL A 51 -7.54 0.24 -17.33
C VAL A 51 -8.63 0.40 -18.37
N GLU A 52 -8.25 0.37 -19.65
CA GLU A 52 -9.19 0.54 -20.74
C GLU A 52 -10.18 -0.62 -20.77
N VAL A 53 -9.70 -1.86 -20.63
CA VAL A 53 -10.59 -3.04 -20.61
C VAL A 53 -11.54 -2.98 -19.41
N VAL A 54 -11.03 -2.68 -18.21
CA VAL A 54 -11.87 -2.54 -17.00
C VAL A 54 -12.91 -1.43 -17.19
N PHE A 55 -12.51 -0.29 -17.75
CA PHE A 55 -13.41 0.82 -18.04
C PHE A 55 -14.51 0.40 -19.02
N GLN A 56 -14.17 -0.33 -20.08
CA GLN A 56 -15.15 -0.86 -21.04
C GLN A 56 -16.11 -1.87 -20.39
N ILE A 57 -15.62 -2.74 -19.50
CA ILE A 57 -16.47 -3.70 -18.77
C ILE A 57 -17.43 -2.96 -17.82
N GLU A 58 -16.94 -2.00 -17.04
CA GLU A 58 -17.79 -1.22 -16.14
C GLU A 58 -18.83 -0.41 -16.91
N ARG A 59 -18.44 0.19 -18.04
CA ARG A 59 -19.37 0.85 -18.97
C ARG A 59 -20.39 -0.13 -19.54
N MET A 60 -19.99 -1.37 -19.85
CA MET A 60 -20.90 -2.40 -20.32
C MET A 60 -21.91 -2.81 -19.24
N LYS A 61 -21.47 -3.02 -17.99
CA LYS A 61 -22.35 -3.34 -16.85
C LYS A 61 -23.38 -2.24 -16.62
N LEU A 62 -22.95 -0.98 -16.63
CA LEU A 62 -23.85 0.18 -16.52
C LEU A 62 -24.85 0.25 -17.68
N ARG A 63 -24.42 -0.08 -18.91
CA ARG A 63 -25.31 -0.14 -20.08
C ARG A 63 -26.33 -1.26 -19.95
N VAL A 64 -25.94 -2.46 -19.52
CA VAL A 64 -26.85 -3.58 -19.30
C VAL A 64 -27.88 -3.25 -18.22
N ALA A 65 -27.44 -2.69 -17.08
CA ALA A 65 -28.35 -2.25 -16.02
C ALA A 65 -29.34 -1.18 -16.51
N ARG A 66 -28.88 -0.23 -17.35
CA ARG A 66 -29.76 0.76 -17.96
C ARG A 66 -30.78 0.12 -18.91
N ILE A 67 -30.37 -0.85 -19.73
CA ILE A 67 -31.29 -1.58 -20.62
C ILE A 67 -32.38 -2.26 -19.80
N GLU A 68 -32.05 -2.85 -18.66
CA GLU A 68 -33.05 -3.47 -17.79
C GLU A 68 -34.02 -2.48 -17.15
N LEU A 69 -33.54 -1.32 -16.69
CA LEU A 69 -34.42 -0.28 -16.17
C LEU A 69 -35.41 0.21 -17.23
N LEU A 70 -34.94 0.38 -18.46
CA LEU A 70 -35.78 0.76 -19.60
C LEU A 70 -36.78 -0.35 -19.95
N LEU A 71 -36.34 -1.61 -20.00
CA LEU A 71 -37.23 -2.77 -20.19
C LEU A 71 -38.28 -2.87 -19.09
N GLY A 72 -37.92 -2.61 -17.84
CA GLY A 72 -38.82 -2.66 -16.70
C GLY A 72 -39.98 -1.67 -16.82
N VAL A 73 -39.71 -0.46 -17.32
CA VAL A 73 -40.72 0.57 -17.58
C VAL A 73 -41.50 0.29 -18.86
N TRP A 74 -40.84 -0.23 -19.91
CA TRP A 74 -41.49 -0.54 -21.18
C TRP A 74 -42.48 -1.70 -21.09
N VAL A 75 -42.17 -2.75 -20.32
CA VAL A 75 -43.04 -3.93 -20.15
C VAL A 75 -44.25 -3.64 -19.27
N ASP A 76 -44.10 -2.77 -18.26
CA ASP A 76 -45.20 -2.41 -17.37
C ASP A 76 -45.23 -0.89 -17.11
N PRO A 77 -45.78 -0.11 -18.05
CA PRO A 77 -45.82 1.35 -17.96
C PRO A 77 -46.80 1.86 -16.88
N THR A 78 -47.67 1.00 -16.36
CA THR A 78 -48.65 1.38 -15.32
C THR A 78 -48.03 1.50 -13.94
N GLN A 79 -46.88 0.85 -13.72
CA GLN A 79 -46.15 0.87 -12.46
C GLN A 79 -45.34 2.15 -12.27
N ARG A 80 -45.99 3.18 -11.70
CA ARG A 80 -45.40 4.51 -11.42
C ARG A 80 -44.05 4.44 -10.68
N HIS A 81 -43.85 3.47 -9.78
CA HIS A 81 -42.60 3.34 -9.03
C HIS A 81 -41.38 3.04 -9.92
N LYS A 82 -41.55 2.28 -11.01
CA LYS A 82 -40.48 1.99 -11.98
C LYS A 82 -40.07 3.24 -12.76
N PHE A 83 -41.06 4.06 -13.12
CA PHE A 83 -40.84 5.34 -13.80
C PHE A 83 -40.10 6.35 -12.90
N VAL A 84 -40.50 6.45 -11.63
CA VAL A 84 -39.80 7.27 -10.62
C VAL A 84 -38.36 6.79 -10.41
N HIS A 85 -38.14 5.47 -10.29
CA HIS A 85 -36.80 4.91 -10.15
C HIS A 85 -35.91 5.20 -11.37
N LEU A 86 -36.43 5.01 -12.58
CA LEU A 86 -35.72 5.34 -13.82
C LEU A 86 -35.34 6.83 -13.86
N THR A 87 -36.28 7.72 -13.53
CA THR A 87 -36.06 9.17 -13.51
C THR A 87 -34.99 9.56 -12.49
N ALA A 88 -35.05 9.00 -11.28
CA ALA A 88 -34.04 9.20 -10.25
C ALA A 88 -32.65 8.74 -10.71
N GLU A 89 -32.56 7.59 -11.38
CA GLU A 89 -31.30 7.07 -11.90
C GLU A 89 -30.73 7.92 -13.05
N LEU A 90 -31.59 8.44 -13.93
CA LEU A 90 -31.21 9.39 -14.97
C LEU A 90 -30.67 10.70 -14.38
N ILE A 91 -31.33 11.26 -13.36
CA ILE A 91 -30.86 12.47 -12.65
C ILE A 91 -29.51 12.20 -11.98
N ARG A 92 -29.38 11.09 -11.23
CA ARG A 92 -28.11 10.68 -10.59
C ARG A 92 -26.98 10.53 -11.60
N SER A 93 -27.23 9.82 -12.71
CA SER A 93 -26.21 9.60 -13.75
C SER A 93 -25.83 10.87 -14.51
N THR A 94 -26.75 11.82 -14.66
CA THR A 94 -26.49 13.13 -15.30
C THR A 94 -25.65 14.03 -14.39
N GLN A 95 -25.96 14.07 -13.09
CA GLN A 95 -25.12 14.78 -12.10
C GLN A 95 -23.74 14.13 -11.93
N ALA A 96 -23.65 12.80 -12.00
CA ALA A 96 -22.38 12.09 -11.98
C ALA A 96 -21.50 12.44 -13.19
N ARG A 97 -22.11 12.63 -14.38
CA ARG A 97 -21.42 13.02 -15.62
C ARG A 97 -20.93 14.47 -15.63
N SER A 98 -21.60 15.39 -14.95
CA SER A 98 -21.19 16.80 -14.90
C SER A 98 -20.02 17.07 -13.94
N SER A 99 -19.55 16.05 -13.21
CA SER A 99 -18.45 16.16 -12.26
C SER A 99 -17.17 15.51 -12.77
N VAL A 100 -16.24 16.33 -13.27
CA VAL A 100 -14.86 15.91 -13.60
C VAL A 100 -14.18 15.28 -12.39
N ARG A 101 -14.48 15.76 -11.18
CA ARG A 101 -14.02 15.19 -9.91
C ARG A 101 -14.53 13.77 -9.69
N HIS A 102 -15.77 13.48 -10.06
CA HIS A 102 -16.35 12.13 -9.91
C HIS A 102 -15.81 11.16 -10.96
N LEU A 103 -15.56 11.63 -12.19
CA LEU A 103 -14.91 10.83 -13.23
C LEU A 103 -13.43 10.54 -12.88
N ALA A 104 -12.66 11.55 -12.47
CA ALA A 104 -11.28 11.36 -12.03
C ALA A 104 -11.22 10.44 -10.80
N ALA A 105 -12.13 10.61 -9.82
CA ALA A 105 -12.20 9.75 -8.65
C ALA A 105 -12.57 8.30 -9.00
N SER A 106 -13.46 8.06 -9.96
CA SER A 106 -13.87 6.69 -10.34
C SER A 106 -12.79 5.98 -11.16
N SER A 107 -12.19 6.63 -12.16
CA SER A 107 -11.10 6.04 -12.95
C SER A 107 -9.83 5.81 -12.14
N PHE A 108 -9.43 6.79 -11.30
CA PHE A 108 -8.27 6.65 -10.43
C PHE A 108 -8.53 5.63 -9.30
N ALA A 109 -9.75 5.55 -8.76
CA ALA A 109 -10.08 4.52 -7.77
C ALA A 109 -10.07 3.11 -8.35
N GLN A 110 -10.52 2.91 -9.60
CA GLN A 110 -10.44 1.60 -10.25
C GLN A 110 -8.99 1.16 -10.49
N LEU A 111 -8.15 2.10 -10.94
CA LEU A 111 -6.71 1.90 -11.10
C LEU A 111 -6.02 1.58 -9.77
N ALA A 112 -6.22 2.44 -8.76
CA ALA A 112 -5.63 2.29 -7.44
C ALA A 112 -6.12 0.99 -6.78
N ARG A 113 -7.39 0.60 -6.96
CA ARG A 113 -7.93 -0.67 -6.46
C ARG A 113 -7.17 -1.86 -7.02
N ARG A 114 -7.04 -1.95 -8.35
CA ARG A 114 -6.42 -3.10 -9.02
C ARG A 114 -4.92 -3.19 -8.76
N VAL A 115 -4.25 -2.02 -8.68
CA VAL A 115 -2.87 -1.92 -8.18
C VAL A 115 -2.75 -2.44 -6.74
N MET A 116 -3.76 -2.23 -5.90
CA MET A 116 -3.74 -2.64 -4.49
C MET A 116 -4.13 -4.11 -4.26
N GLU A 117 -4.90 -4.73 -5.15
CA GLU A 117 -5.22 -6.17 -5.07
C GLU A 117 -3.95 -7.02 -5.20
N ARG A 118 -3.04 -6.68 -6.13
CA ARG A 118 -1.76 -7.39 -6.27
C ARG A 118 -0.77 -7.12 -5.13
N THR A 119 -0.84 -5.93 -4.55
CA THR A 119 -0.13 -5.54 -3.31
C THR A 119 -0.59 -6.39 -2.11
N ALA A 120 -1.87 -6.81 -2.08
CA ALA A 120 -2.43 -7.65 -1.01
C ALA A 120 -1.79 -9.05 -0.96
N GLU A 121 -1.54 -9.69 -2.11
CA GLU A 121 -0.90 -11.00 -2.18
C GLU A 121 0.51 -10.99 -1.56
N THR A 122 1.27 -9.93 -1.83
CA THR A 122 2.61 -9.74 -1.23
C THR A 122 2.51 -9.39 0.27
N GLY A 123 1.44 -8.72 0.68
CA GLY A 123 1.16 -8.28 2.05
C GLY A 123 0.96 -9.43 3.04
N GLU A 124 0.40 -10.56 2.61
CA GLU A 124 0.15 -11.74 3.45
C GLU A 124 1.42 -12.28 4.09
N HIS A 125 2.55 -12.28 3.37
CA HIS A 125 3.84 -12.74 3.88
C HIS A 125 4.44 -11.86 4.99
N TYR A 126 3.91 -10.65 5.20
CA TYR A 126 4.32 -9.77 6.29
C TYR A 126 3.49 -9.93 7.57
N ILE A 127 2.46 -10.78 7.55
CA ILE A 127 1.63 -11.09 8.71
C ILE A 127 2.12 -12.40 9.32
N ALA A 128 2.96 -12.32 10.35
CA ALA A 128 3.48 -13.48 11.06
C ALA A 128 2.42 -14.07 12.00
N ARG A 129 1.90 -15.25 11.66
CA ARG A 129 0.85 -15.96 12.40
C ARG A 129 1.44 -16.90 13.44
N ASP A 130 2.61 -17.46 13.19
CA ASP A 130 3.30 -18.35 14.11
C ASP A 130 4.62 -17.77 14.68
N ALA A 131 5.27 -18.53 15.55
CA ALA A 131 6.53 -18.14 16.18
C ALA A 131 7.73 -18.20 15.23
N VAL A 132 7.70 -19.07 14.21
CA VAL A 132 8.79 -19.27 13.26
C VAL A 132 8.82 -18.12 12.25
N GLU A 133 7.67 -17.77 11.70
CA GLU A 133 7.44 -16.58 10.87
C GLU A 133 7.83 -15.32 11.65
N TYR A 134 7.43 -15.21 12.93
CA TYR A 134 7.77 -14.07 13.76
C TYR A 134 9.29 -13.92 13.95
N LEU A 135 10.00 -15.01 14.25
CA LEU A 135 11.45 -14.99 14.41
C LEU A 135 12.17 -14.70 13.08
N THR A 136 11.66 -15.23 11.97
CA THR A 136 12.21 -15.00 10.62
C THR A 136 12.09 -13.53 10.24
N MET A 137 10.90 -12.95 10.44
CA MET A 137 10.67 -11.52 10.24
C MET A 137 11.54 -10.67 11.16
N LEU A 138 11.66 -11.01 12.44
CA LEU A 138 12.53 -10.30 13.38
C LEU A 138 14.00 -10.30 12.91
N LYS A 139 14.54 -11.46 12.49
CA LYS A 139 15.90 -11.56 11.93
C LYS A 139 16.08 -10.70 10.68
N ALA A 140 15.12 -10.72 9.76
CA ALA A 140 15.14 -9.88 8.57
C ALA A 140 15.10 -8.38 8.92
N SER A 141 14.35 -8.00 9.96
CA SER A 141 14.30 -6.63 10.47
C SER A 141 15.60 -6.19 11.17
N LEU A 142 16.28 -7.08 11.90
CA LEU A 142 17.60 -6.76 12.47
C LEU A 142 18.59 -6.39 11.34
N GLY A 143 18.61 -7.17 10.25
CA GLY A 143 19.44 -6.88 9.07
C GLY A 143 19.07 -5.56 8.38
N GLY A 144 17.76 -5.22 8.36
CA GLY A 144 17.29 -3.91 7.89
C GLY A 144 17.87 -2.77 8.74
N GLY A 145 17.83 -2.91 10.06
CA GLY A 145 18.41 -1.92 10.99
C GLY A 145 19.92 -1.73 10.80
N PHE A 146 20.66 -2.83 10.54
CA PHE A 146 22.09 -2.80 10.25
C PHE A 146 22.41 -1.95 9.01
N VAL A 147 21.74 -2.19 7.88
CA VAL A 147 21.97 -1.42 6.64
C VAL A 147 21.64 0.06 6.84
N MET A 148 20.59 0.36 7.61
CA MET A 148 20.18 1.75 7.85
C MET A 148 21.21 2.59 8.61
N VAL A 149 22.14 1.99 9.38
CA VAL A 149 23.23 2.73 10.02
C VAL A 149 24.13 3.40 8.97
N PHE A 150 24.48 2.66 7.91
CA PHE A 150 25.27 3.22 6.81
C PHE A 150 24.53 4.37 6.12
N THR A 151 23.22 4.20 5.90
CA THR A 151 22.38 5.26 5.32
C THR A 151 22.35 6.52 6.20
N VAL A 152 22.32 6.38 7.53
CA VAL A 152 22.36 7.50 8.48
C VAL A 152 23.70 8.24 8.40
N TYR A 153 24.82 7.54 8.43
CA TYR A 153 26.13 8.18 8.34
C TYR A 153 26.40 8.79 6.99
N LEU A 154 26.01 8.12 5.90
CA LEU A 154 26.14 8.68 4.56
C LEU A 154 25.29 9.95 4.40
N LYS A 155 24.12 10.02 5.06
CA LYS A 155 23.33 11.26 5.13
C LYS A 155 24.10 12.37 5.84
N PHE A 156 24.67 12.11 7.03
CA PHE A 156 25.46 13.13 7.73
C PHE A 156 26.66 13.59 6.91
N PHE A 157 27.34 12.66 6.22
CA PHE A 157 28.43 12.98 5.31
C PHE A 157 27.96 13.88 4.15
N ILE A 158 26.86 13.53 3.47
CA ILE A 158 26.30 14.33 2.37
C ILE A 158 25.97 15.76 2.85
N VAL A 159 25.30 15.89 4.01
CA VAL A 159 24.98 17.20 4.61
C VAL A 159 26.25 17.98 4.97
N SER A 160 27.31 17.30 5.42
CA SER A 160 28.59 17.94 5.75
C SER A 160 29.35 18.49 4.55
N LEU A 161 29.01 18.08 3.32
CA LEU A 161 29.61 18.62 2.10
C LEU A 161 29.11 20.03 1.76
N HIS A 162 28.06 20.53 2.44
CA HIS A 162 27.48 21.87 2.24
C HIS A 162 27.18 22.18 0.76
N LEU A 163 26.68 21.19 0.04
CA LEU A 163 26.33 21.31 -1.37
C LEU A 163 25.02 22.09 -1.55
N ASP A 164 24.73 22.51 -2.78
CA ASP A 164 23.44 23.09 -3.11
C ASP A 164 22.30 22.14 -2.74
N LYS A 165 21.19 22.69 -2.20
CA LYS A 165 20.04 21.91 -1.68
C LYS A 165 19.51 20.87 -2.67
N PHE A 166 19.55 21.16 -3.97
CA PHE A 166 19.12 20.22 -5.00
C PHE A 166 20.09 19.02 -5.13
N ILE A 167 21.40 19.27 -5.14
CA ILE A 167 22.43 18.24 -5.21
C ILE A 167 22.45 17.42 -3.91
N GLU A 168 22.31 18.07 -2.75
CA GLU A 168 22.15 17.39 -1.47
C GLU A 168 20.92 16.45 -1.51
N GLY A 169 19.78 16.94 -1.99
CA GLY A 169 18.56 16.14 -2.16
C GLY A 169 18.72 14.98 -3.14
N LEU A 170 19.47 15.17 -4.23
CA LEU A 170 19.78 14.11 -5.19
C LEU A 170 20.68 13.03 -4.57
N LEU A 171 21.77 13.42 -3.89
CA LEU A 171 22.66 12.48 -3.21
C LEU A 171 21.95 11.75 -2.06
N ALA A 172 21.12 12.45 -1.29
CA ALA A 172 20.28 11.84 -0.26
C ALA A 172 19.31 10.82 -0.88
N SER A 173 18.74 11.13 -2.05
CA SER A 173 17.87 10.22 -2.79
C SER A 173 18.59 8.94 -3.21
N LEU A 174 19.81 9.08 -3.75
CA LEU A 174 20.64 7.93 -4.13
C LEU A 174 21.05 7.10 -2.91
N ASN A 175 21.39 7.74 -1.80
CA ASN A 175 21.68 7.07 -0.53
C ASN A 175 20.47 6.25 -0.04
N TYR A 176 19.28 6.86 0.01
CA TYR A 176 18.07 6.15 0.44
C TYR A 176 17.66 5.04 -0.53
N ALA A 177 17.63 5.30 -1.84
CA ALA A 177 17.29 4.30 -2.84
C ALA A 177 18.28 3.13 -2.81
N GLY A 178 19.58 3.41 -2.74
CA GLY A 178 20.64 2.40 -2.62
C GLY A 178 20.50 1.56 -1.35
N GLY A 179 20.35 2.19 -0.19
CA GLY A 179 20.15 1.48 1.08
C GLY A 179 18.90 0.60 1.07
N PHE A 180 17.79 1.10 0.50
CA PHE A 180 16.55 0.33 0.37
C PHE A 180 16.67 -0.85 -0.60
N LEU A 181 17.41 -0.70 -1.70
CA LEU A 181 17.69 -1.79 -2.62
C LEU A 181 18.60 -2.85 -2.00
N VAL A 182 19.61 -2.44 -1.22
CA VAL A 182 20.45 -3.39 -0.46
C VAL A 182 19.61 -4.19 0.52
N ILE A 183 18.72 -3.54 1.27
CA ILE A 183 17.76 -4.23 2.16
C ILE A 183 16.91 -5.23 1.37
N HIS A 184 16.35 -4.80 0.23
CA HIS A 184 15.50 -5.62 -0.64
C HIS A 184 16.23 -6.86 -1.17
N PHE A 185 17.41 -6.70 -1.77
CA PHE A 185 18.17 -7.81 -2.35
C PHE A 185 18.82 -8.72 -1.31
N SER A 186 19.01 -8.23 -0.07
CA SER A 186 19.50 -9.05 1.05
C SER A 186 18.38 -9.82 1.76
N HIS A 187 17.13 -9.71 1.28
CA HIS A 187 15.94 -10.25 1.94
C HIS A 187 15.75 -9.74 3.38
N PHE A 188 16.29 -8.55 3.66
CA PHE A 188 16.05 -7.84 4.91
C PHE A 188 14.76 -7.03 4.81
N THR A 189 14.26 -6.58 5.97
CA THR A 189 12.98 -5.90 6.05
C THR A 189 13.11 -4.53 6.68
N LEU A 190 12.60 -3.51 5.99
CA LEU A 190 12.37 -2.18 6.55
C LEU A 190 10.90 -2.07 6.94
N ALA A 191 10.63 -2.07 8.24
CA ALA A 191 9.30 -2.31 8.80
C ALA A 191 8.24 -1.32 8.33
N THR A 192 8.60 -0.05 8.18
CA THR A 192 7.69 1.04 7.80
C THR A 192 7.07 0.90 6.41
N LYS A 193 7.59 0.02 5.55
CA LYS A 193 6.99 -0.27 4.23
C LYS A 193 5.87 -1.31 4.30
N GLN A 194 5.89 -2.18 5.29
CA GLN A 194 4.93 -3.28 5.44
C GLN A 194 3.47 -2.81 5.56
N PRO A 195 3.13 -1.75 6.32
CA PRO A 195 1.73 -1.38 6.55
C PRO A 195 0.97 -0.97 5.30
N ALA A 196 1.69 -0.45 4.28
CA ALA A 196 1.09 -0.15 2.98
C ALA A 196 0.65 -1.41 2.22
N MET A 197 1.31 -2.54 2.49
CA MET A 197 1.08 -3.84 1.86
C MET A 197 0.09 -4.70 2.67
N THR A 198 0.17 -4.66 4.01
CA THR A 198 -0.71 -5.45 4.88
C THR A 198 -2.12 -4.89 4.97
N GLY A 199 -2.32 -3.58 4.77
CA GLY A 199 -3.66 -2.96 4.74
C GLY A 199 -4.60 -3.57 3.70
N PRO A 200 -4.20 -3.67 2.42
CA PRO A 200 -4.96 -4.34 1.38
C PRO A 200 -5.22 -5.82 1.66
N ALA A 201 -4.22 -6.54 2.20
CA ALA A 201 -4.36 -7.95 2.59
C ALA A 201 -5.44 -8.13 3.66
N LEU A 202 -5.40 -7.31 4.71
CA LEU A 202 -6.42 -7.35 5.76
C LEU A 202 -7.80 -7.00 5.20
N ALA A 203 -7.88 -6.04 4.27
CA ALA A 203 -9.14 -5.71 3.63
C ALA A 203 -9.72 -6.90 2.85
N HIS A 204 -8.89 -7.76 2.22
CA HIS A 204 -9.36 -8.96 1.51
C HIS A 204 -10.05 -9.98 2.41
N ARG A 205 -9.53 -10.16 3.63
CA ARG A 205 -10.12 -11.05 4.65
C ARG A 205 -11.49 -10.58 5.16
N LEU A 206 -11.89 -9.35 4.82
CA LEU A 206 -13.12 -8.77 5.35
C LEU A 206 -14.38 -9.31 4.68
N ASP A 207 -14.25 -9.87 3.47
CA ASP A 207 -15.36 -10.48 2.75
C ASP A 207 -15.87 -11.75 3.47
N ASP A 208 -15.01 -12.42 4.25
CA ASP A 208 -15.39 -13.59 5.08
C ASP A 208 -15.90 -13.19 6.48
N ALA A 209 -15.73 -11.93 6.88
CA ALA A 209 -16.00 -11.45 8.24
C ALA A 209 -17.49 -11.26 8.58
N TYR A 210 -18.40 -11.59 7.65
CA TYR A 210 -19.85 -11.56 7.89
C TYR A 210 -20.35 -12.75 8.74
N THR A 211 -19.55 -13.81 8.88
CA THR A 211 -19.81 -14.93 9.79
C THR A 211 -19.16 -14.71 11.15
N PRO A 212 -19.73 -15.24 12.27
CA PRO A 212 -19.08 -15.17 13.57
C PRO A 212 -17.65 -15.73 13.56
N GLU A 213 -17.43 -16.83 12.87
CA GLU A 213 -16.13 -17.50 12.72
C GLU A 213 -15.15 -16.66 11.89
N GLY A 214 -15.60 -16.12 10.76
CA GLY A 214 -14.78 -15.25 9.90
C GLY A 214 -14.44 -13.92 10.56
N ARG A 215 -15.34 -13.37 11.39
CA ARG A 215 -15.06 -12.18 12.21
C ARG A 215 -13.95 -12.45 13.23
N ASP A 216 -13.98 -13.61 13.88
CA ASP A 216 -12.95 -14.02 14.84
C ASP A 216 -11.58 -14.18 14.15
N ALA A 217 -11.56 -14.80 12.96
CA ALA A 217 -10.36 -14.94 12.13
C ALA A 217 -9.81 -13.57 11.68
N PHE A 218 -10.67 -12.65 11.23
CA PHE A 218 -10.28 -11.28 10.87
C PHE A 218 -9.65 -10.53 12.05
N LEU A 219 -10.22 -10.68 13.25
CA LEU A 219 -9.66 -10.07 14.46
C LEU A 219 -8.29 -10.67 14.82
N ASP A 220 -8.12 -11.98 14.69
CA ASP A 220 -6.84 -12.65 14.93
C ASP A 220 -5.77 -12.24 13.90
N ASP A 221 -6.13 -12.13 12.62
CA ASP A 221 -5.25 -11.60 11.55
C ASP A 221 -4.87 -10.13 11.80
N THR A 222 -5.82 -9.31 12.26
CA THR A 222 -5.56 -7.91 12.62
C THR A 222 -4.53 -7.82 13.76
N MET A 223 -4.68 -8.66 14.79
CA MET A 223 -3.74 -8.70 15.92
C MET A 223 -2.37 -9.22 15.49
N ALA A 224 -2.31 -10.26 14.65
CA ALA A 224 -1.08 -10.77 14.08
C ALA A 224 -0.35 -9.70 13.26
N MET A 225 -1.07 -8.92 12.46
CA MET A 225 -0.52 -7.82 11.67
C MET A 225 0.05 -6.71 12.57
N ILE A 226 -0.69 -6.27 13.58
CA ILE A 226 -0.22 -5.22 14.52
C ILE A 226 1.06 -5.70 15.22
N ARG A 227 1.06 -6.93 15.74
CA ARG A 227 2.23 -7.56 16.37
C ARG A 227 3.42 -7.64 15.41
N SER A 228 3.16 -8.03 14.17
CA SER A 228 4.21 -8.19 13.15
C SER A 228 4.87 -6.85 12.82
N ASN A 229 4.07 -5.81 12.56
CA ASN A 229 4.58 -4.46 12.30
C ASN A 229 5.35 -3.91 13.51
N ALA A 230 4.84 -4.10 14.73
CA ALA A 230 5.53 -3.66 15.95
C ALA A 230 6.88 -4.34 16.13
N ALA A 231 6.93 -5.67 15.98
CA ALA A 231 8.15 -6.45 16.12
C ALA A 231 9.18 -6.11 15.03
N ALA A 232 8.75 -5.87 13.80
CA ALA A 232 9.63 -5.46 12.73
C ALA A 232 10.27 -4.08 13.00
N ILE A 233 9.49 -3.11 13.49
CA ILE A 233 10.00 -1.78 13.88
C ILE A 233 11.00 -1.92 15.03
N LEU A 234 10.63 -2.66 16.08
CA LEU A 234 11.52 -2.91 17.21
C LEU A 234 12.81 -3.62 16.77
N GLY A 235 12.74 -4.58 15.84
CA GLY A 235 13.90 -5.23 15.26
C GLY A 235 14.81 -4.25 14.51
N ASN A 236 14.27 -3.36 13.68
CA ASN A 236 15.07 -2.30 13.06
C ASN A 236 15.75 -1.40 14.11
N LEU A 237 14.98 -0.95 15.12
CA LEU A 237 15.44 -0.03 16.18
C LEU A 237 16.50 -0.65 17.09
N ALA A 238 16.35 -1.93 17.44
CA ALA A 238 17.25 -2.69 18.30
C ALA A 238 18.66 -2.84 17.72
N VAL A 239 18.85 -2.63 16.42
CA VAL A 239 20.17 -2.62 15.78
C VAL A 239 20.62 -1.22 15.44
N VAL A 240 19.77 -0.44 14.76
CA VAL A 240 20.17 0.86 14.21
C VAL A 240 20.61 1.83 15.31
N PHE A 241 19.92 1.84 16.45
CA PHE A 241 20.20 2.74 17.56
C PHE A 241 21.53 2.39 18.25
N PRO A 242 21.73 1.17 18.81
CA PRO A 242 22.97 0.86 19.52
C PRO A 242 24.18 0.81 18.59
N LEU A 243 24.02 0.38 17.34
CA LEU A 243 25.14 0.33 16.40
C LEU A 243 25.57 1.73 15.96
N ALA A 244 24.63 2.65 15.68
CA ALA A 244 24.98 4.04 15.41
C ALA A 244 25.60 4.72 16.64
N TRP A 245 25.10 4.44 17.84
CA TRP A 245 25.75 4.91 19.07
C TRP A 245 27.17 4.38 19.19
N ALA A 246 27.40 3.08 19.01
CA ALA A 246 28.70 2.44 19.15
C ALA A 246 29.72 2.97 18.12
N VAL A 247 29.31 3.10 16.85
CA VAL A 247 30.16 3.66 15.79
C VAL A 247 30.58 5.09 16.15
N GLN A 248 29.65 5.93 16.58
CA GLN A 248 29.98 7.29 17.00
C GLN A 248 30.89 7.32 18.22
N TRP A 249 30.58 6.51 19.23
CA TRP A 249 31.34 6.44 20.47
C TRP A 249 32.80 6.04 20.21
N VAL A 250 33.03 5.05 19.33
CA VAL A 250 34.38 4.64 18.89
C VAL A 250 35.08 5.77 18.13
N ALA A 251 34.38 6.48 17.24
CA ALA A 251 34.96 7.59 16.50
C ALA A 251 35.40 8.74 17.41
N VAL A 252 34.61 9.05 18.44
CA VAL A 252 34.92 10.09 19.42
C VAL A 252 36.04 9.67 20.36
N ASN A 253 35.95 8.50 21.00
CA ASN A 253 36.84 8.10 22.11
C ASN A 253 38.04 7.26 21.66
N GLY A 254 37.95 6.60 20.51
CA GLY A 254 39.01 5.72 19.99
C GLY A 254 39.84 6.33 18.86
N LEU A 255 39.30 7.32 18.14
CA LEU A 255 39.95 7.93 16.97
C LEU A 255 40.15 9.45 17.10
N ASP A 256 39.65 10.07 18.18
CA ASP A 256 39.61 11.53 18.39
C ASP A 256 39.05 12.31 17.18
N ARG A 257 38.16 11.67 16.41
CA ARG A 257 37.58 12.19 15.17
C ARG A 257 36.07 11.99 15.18
N PRO A 258 35.30 12.91 15.79
CA PRO A 258 33.85 12.82 15.78
C PRO A 258 33.32 12.86 14.34
N LEU A 259 32.47 11.90 13.95
CA LEU A 259 31.83 11.88 12.62
C LEU A 259 30.80 13.01 12.45
N ILE A 260 30.26 13.54 13.56
CA ILE A 260 29.40 14.72 13.62
C ILE A 260 29.86 15.57 14.80
N ASN A 261 29.85 16.90 14.65
CA ASN A 261 30.24 17.82 15.73
C ASN A 261 29.10 18.01 16.75
N ALA A 262 29.43 18.60 17.91
CA ALA A 262 28.48 18.83 19.00
C ALA A 262 27.31 19.75 18.58
N ASP A 263 27.60 20.81 17.80
CA ASP A 263 26.57 21.75 17.32
C ASP A 263 25.52 21.04 16.45
N LYS A 264 25.96 20.21 15.49
CA LYS A 264 25.04 19.44 14.64
C LYS A 264 24.27 18.41 15.45
N ALA A 265 24.89 17.83 16.48
CA ALA A 265 24.21 16.90 17.37
C ALA A 265 23.09 17.59 18.17
N HIS A 266 23.34 18.79 18.70
CA HIS A 266 22.31 19.60 19.38
C HIS A 266 21.17 20.02 18.44
N GLU A 267 21.49 20.49 17.23
CA GLU A 267 20.50 20.85 16.21
C GLU A 267 19.63 19.64 15.84
N THR A 268 20.26 18.49 15.60
CA THR A 268 19.57 17.24 15.27
C THR A 268 18.64 16.82 16.40
N LEU A 269 19.08 16.89 17.66
CA LEU A 269 18.25 16.55 18.81
C LEU A 269 17.02 17.46 18.93
N ALA A 270 17.21 18.78 18.83
CA ALA A 270 16.13 19.75 18.90
C ALA A 270 15.11 19.56 17.77
N SER A 271 15.58 19.18 16.57
CA SER A 271 14.75 18.95 15.39
C SER A 271 13.72 17.82 15.55
N PHE A 272 13.92 16.90 16.49
CA PHE A 272 13.03 15.77 16.76
C PHE A 272 11.94 16.04 17.80
N SER A 273 11.82 17.27 18.31
CA SER A 273 10.82 17.61 19.33
C SER A 273 9.40 17.19 18.95
N ALA A 274 8.70 16.51 19.87
CA ALA A 274 7.31 16.09 19.71
C ALA A 274 6.32 17.27 19.55
N TRP A 275 6.63 18.42 20.15
CA TRP A 275 5.81 19.65 20.08
C TRP A 275 6.14 20.51 18.85
N GLY A 276 7.16 20.14 18.08
CA GLY A 276 7.56 20.82 16.86
C GLY A 276 6.81 20.33 15.62
N PRO A 277 7.31 20.63 14.41
CA PRO A 277 6.73 20.16 13.14
C PRO A 277 6.95 18.66 12.86
N THR A 278 7.70 17.95 13.72
CA THR A 278 8.01 16.52 13.61
C THR A 278 6.78 15.65 13.30
N PRO A 279 5.63 15.79 13.97
CA PRO A 279 4.46 14.96 13.69
C PRO A 279 3.90 15.19 12.28
N LEU A 280 3.89 16.44 11.80
CA LEU A 280 3.42 16.76 10.45
C LEU A 280 4.32 16.13 9.39
N TYR A 281 5.64 16.25 9.56
CA TYR A 281 6.63 15.64 8.68
C TYR A 281 6.59 14.11 8.72
N ALA A 282 6.31 13.51 9.88
CA ALA A 282 6.16 12.07 10.01
C ALA A 282 4.89 11.57 9.30
N ALA A 283 3.78 12.30 9.42
CA ALA A 283 2.55 11.99 8.69
C ALA A 283 2.75 12.10 7.18
N ALA A 284 3.41 13.17 6.70
CA ALA A 284 3.78 13.32 5.29
C ALA A 284 4.66 12.16 4.80
N THR A 285 5.63 11.72 5.61
CA THR A 285 6.44 10.54 5.30
C THR A 285 5.59 9.26 5.20
N GLY A 286 4.56 9.11 6.05
CA GLY A 286 3.55 8.04 5.92
C GLY A 286 2.79 8.07 4.58
N VAL A 287 2.47 9.25 4.06
CA VAL A 287 1.87 9.40 2.72
C VAL A 287 2.84 8.94 1.63
N LEU A 288 4.13 9.29 1.75
CA LEU A 288 5.16 8.88 0.77
C LEU A 288 5.38 7.36 0.78
N LEU A 289 5.34 6.72 1.96
CA LEU A 289 5.39 5.27 2.10
C LEU A 289 4.23 4.61 1.34
N TRP A 290 3.00 5.10 1.55
CA TRP A 290 1.83 4.62 0.80
C TRP A 290 1.96 4.88 -0.71
N LEU A 291 2.38 6.08 -1.13
CA LEU A 291 2.54 6.41 -2.55
C LEU A 291 3.58 5.51 -3.24
N SER A 292 4.67 5.18 -2.54
CA SER A 292 5.69 4.26 -3.07
C SER A 292 5.13 2.84 -3.29
N SER A 293 4.22 2.38 -2.44
CA SER A 293 3.54 1.08 -2.61
C SER A 293 2.60 1.06 -3.82
N LEU A 294 1.94 2.19 -4.12
CA LEU A 294 1.16 2.33 -5.35
C LEU A 294 2.04 2.29 -6.59
N ILE A 295 3.21 2.94 -6.56
CA ILE A 295 4.18 2.89 -7.66
C ILE A 295 4.69 1.45 -7.86
N ALA A 296 4.95 0.73 -6.77
CA ALA A 296 5.37 -0.68 -6.81
C ALA A 296 4.31 -1.56 -7.51
N GLY A 297 3.06 -1.50 -7.05
CA GLY A 297 1.97 -2.28 -7.65
C GLY A 297 1.63 -1.84 -9.08
N TRP A 298 1.78 -0.54 -9.40
CA TRP A 298 1.65 -0.04 -10.77
C TRP A 298 2.74 -0.61 -11.68
N ALA A 299 4.00 -0.61 -11.24
CA ALA A 299 5.12 -1.14 -12.02
C ALA A 299 4.97 -2.65 -12.26
N ASP A 300 4.53 -3.40 -11.24
CA ASP A 300 4.22 -4.82 -11.38
C ASP A 300 3.07 -5.06 -12.38
N ASN A 301 1.96 -4.32 -12.25
CA ASN A 301 0.85 -4.39 -13.19
C ASN A 301 1.27 -4.05 -14.63
N TRP A 302 2.05 -2.98 -14.80
CA TRP A 302 2.55 -2.57 -16.11
C TRP A 302 3.43 -3.65 -16.74
N PHE A 303 4.28 -4.30 -15.93
CA PHE A 303 5.16 -5.38 -16.36
C PHE A 303 4.38 -6.62 -16.81
N ALA A 304 3.32 -7.00 -16.09
CA ALA A 304 2.43 -8.10 -16.46
C ALA A 304 1.60 -7.75 -17.72
N LEU A 305 0.96 -6.58 -17.72
CA LEU A 305 0.07 -6.12 -18.80
C LEU A 305 0.76 -6.09 -20.16
N HIS A 306 2.00 -5.59 -20.23
CA HIS A 306 2.76 -5.52 -21.47
C HIS A 306 3.54 -6.81 -21.77
N ARG A 307 3.33 -7.88 -20.98
CA ARG A 307 4.05 -9.15 -21.06
C ARG A 307 5.56 -8.93 -21.19
N VAL A 308 6.10 -7.99 -20.41
CA VAL A 308 7.51 -7.54 -20.53
C VAL A 308 8.46 -8.71 -20.27
N HIS A 309 8.05 -9.64 -19.40
CA HIS A 309 8.72 -10.93 -19.24
C HIS A 309 8.99 -11.62 -20.59
N ASP A 310 7.95 -11.84 -21.37
CA ASP A 310 8.03 -12.57 -22.64
C ASP A 310 8.83 -11.78 -23.67
N VAL A 311 8.62 -10.46 -23.72
CA VAL A 311 9.40 -9.57 -24.57
C VAL A 311 10.89 -9.71 -24.26
N MET A 312 11.29 -9.69 -22.99
CA MET A 312 12.70 -9.84 -22.59
C MET A 312 13.24 -11.26 -22.84
N ALA A 313 12.45 -12.29 -22.54
CA ALA A 313 12.86 -13.69 -22.71
C ALA A 313 13.06 -14.07 -24.20
N TYR A 314 12.21 -13.55 -25.09
CA TYR A 314 12.25 -13.85 -26.53
C TYR A 314 12.97 -12.81 -27.38
N ASN A 315 13.45 -11.69 -26.80
CA ASN A 315 14.18 -10.68 -27.55
C ASN A 315 15.46 -11.26 -28.18
N ARG A 316 15.59 -11.11 -29.50
CA ARG A 316 16.73 -11.60 -30.29
C ARG A 316 18.07 -11.08 -29.77
N ARG A 317 18.16 -9.81 -29.32
CA ARG A 317 19.39 -9.24 -28.76
C ARG A 317 19.74 -9.85 -27.41
N ALA A 318 18.76 -10.00 -26.52
CA ALA A 318 18.98 -10.60 -25.20
C ALA A 318 19.39 -12.07 -25.31
N ARG A 319 18.75 -12.85 -26.19
CA ARG A 319 19.12 -14.25 -26.46
C ARG A 319 20.48 -14.39 -27.11
N HIS A 320 20.88 -13.46 -27.98
CA HIS A 320 22.20 -13.47 -28.57
C HIS A 320 23.32 -13.12 -27.56
N LEU A 321 23.05 -12.21 -26.61
CA LEU A 321 24.03 -11.79 -25.61
C LEU A 321 24.15 -12.75 -24.42
N LEU A 322 23.02 -13.28 -23.92
CA LEU A 322 22.95 -14.07 -22.68
C LEU A 322 22.65 -15.55 -22.92
N GLY A 323 22.34 -15.95 -24.16
CA GLY A 323 21.76 -17.25 -24.47
C GLY A 323 20.28 -17.34 -24.09
N GLU A 324 19.61 -18.44 -24.48
CA GLU A 324 18.18 -18.65 -24.21
C GLU A 324 17.90 -18.76 -22.71
N ARG A 325 18.70 -19.56 -22.00
CA ARG A 325 18.59 -19.75 -20.55
C ARG A 325 18.92 -18.46 -19.79
N GLY A 326 19.88 -17.67 -20.28
CA GLY A 326 20.24 -16.40 -19.66
C GLY A 326 19.17 -15.34 -19.84
N ALA A 327 18.59 -15.21 -21.04
CA ALA A 327 17.47 -14.31 -21.30
C ALA A 327 16.25 -14.66 -20.44
N ALA A 328 15.91 -15.95 -20.30
CA ALA A 328 14.82 -16.39 -19.43
C ALA A 328 15.09 -16.09 -17.94
N ARG A 329 16.31 -16.32 -17.45
CA ARG A 329 16.69 -15.97 -16.06
C ARG A 329 16.64 -14.47 -15.80
N TRP A 330 17.09 -13.67 -16.76
CA TRP A 330 17.06 -12.21 -16.68
C TRP A 330 15.62 -11.68 -16.65
N ALA A 331 14.76 -12.21 -17.52
CA ALA A 331 13.34 -11.89 -17.50
C ALA A 331 12.67 -12.27 -16.17
N GLY A 332 12.96 -13.47 -15.66
CA GLY A 332 12.47 -13.94 -14.37
C GLY A 332 13.00 -13.14 -13.18
N PHE A 333 14.23 -12.61 -13.25
CA PHE A 333 14.76 -11.70 -12.23
C PHE A 333 13.91 -10.43 -12.14
N TRP A 334 13.64 -9.78 -13.27
CA TRP A 334 12.80 -8.58 -13.33
C TRP A 334 11.37 -8.86 -12.90
N GLN A 335 10.78 -9.97 -13.34
CA GLN A 335 9.42 -10.35 -12.92
C GLN A 335 9.30 -10.44 -11.39
N ARG A 336 10.29 -11.01 -10.71
CA ARG A 336 10.30 -11.14 -9.24
C ARG A 336 10.64 -9.85 -8.50
N ASN A 337 11.38 -8.93 -9.12
CA ASN A 337 11.97 -7.78 -8.43
C ASN A 337 11.43 -6.41 -8.86
N ILE A 338 10.73 -6.29 -9.99
CA ILE A 338 10.32 -4.98 -10.55
C ILE A 338 9.48 -4.17 -9.57
N SER A 339 8.53 -4.81 -8.88
CA SER A 339 7.70 -4.18 -7.85
C SER A 339 8.54 -3.62 -6.70
N GLY A 340 9.42 -4.47 -6.15
CA GLY A 340 10.32 -4.09 -5.06
C GLY A 340 11.30 -2.98 -5.47
N ILE A 341 11.90 -3.08 -6.65
CA ILE A 341 12.81 -2.06 -7.18
C ILE A 341 12.08 -0.73 -7.35
N ALA A 342 10.93 -0.73 -8.04
CA ALA A 342 10.14 0.48 -8.28
C ALA A 342 9.68 1.14 -6.97
N GLY A 343 9.20 0.36 -6.00
CA GLY A 343 8.79 0.87 -4.70
C GLY A 343 9.95 1.45 -3.89
N ASN A 344 11.09 0.74 -3.83
CA ASN A 344 12.25 1.19 -3.07
C ASN A 344 12.93 2.42 -3.68
N VAL A 345 13.10 2.43 -5.01
CA VAL A 345 13.71 3.56 -5.73
C VAL A 345 12.81 4.78 -5.65
N SER A 346 11.51 4.64 -5.92
CA SER A 346 10.56 5.77 -5.83
C SER A 346 10.50 6.34 -4.42
N LEU A 347 10.47 5.49 -3.38
CA LEU A 347 10.54 5.98 -2.00
C LEU A 347 11.85 6.73 -1.75
N GLY A 348 13.00 6.17 -2.13
CA GLY A 348 14.29 6.84 -1.93
C GLY A 348 14.35 8.21 -2.59
N LEU A 349 13.90 8.31 -3.85
CA LEU A 349 13.77 9.57 -4.58
C LEU A 349 12.83 10.57 -3.89
N MET A 350 11.65 10.12 -3.45
CA MET A 350 10.70 11.00 -2.76
C MET A 350 11.22 11.48 -1.40
N LEU A 351 11.94 10.64 -0.64
CA LEU A 351 12.48 11.03 0.67
C LEU A 351 13.68 11.98 0.57
N GLY A 352 14.51 11.86 -0.48
CA GLY A 352 15.66 12.74 -0.66
C GLY A 352 15.33 14.03 -1.40
N LEU A 353 14.71 13.92 -2.58
CA LEU A 353 14.45 15.05 -3.46
C LEU A 353 13.18 15.82 -3.07
N GLY A 354 12.21 15.17 -2.43
CA GLY A 354 10.96 15.78 -2.00
C GLY A 354 11.17 17.05 -1.15
N PRO A 355 11.94 16.98 -0.06
CA PRO A 355 12.36 18.15 0.73
C PRO A 355 12.96 19.29 -0.11
N ALA A 356 13.88 18.97 -1.03
CA ALA A 356 14.54 19.96 -1.88
C ALA A 356 13.55 20.66 -2.82
N ILE A 357 12.63 19.89 -3.43
CA ILE A 357 11.58 20.44 -4.31
C ILE A 357 10.61 21.31 -3.51
N VAL A 358 10.10 20.84 -2.37
CA VAL A 358 9.12 21.62 -1.60
C VAL A 358 9.75 22.88 -1.01
N SER A 359 11.00 22.79 -0.54
CA SER A 359 11.74 23.94 -0.02
C SER A 359 12.00 25.01 -1.09
N PHE A 360 11.98 24.65 -2.38
CA PHE A 360 12.03 25.63 -3.48
C PHE A 360 10.76 26.48 -3.55
N PHE A 361 9.59 25.91 -3.22
CA PHE A 361 8.29 26.59 -3.29
C PHE A 361 7.86 27.27 -1.98
N GLY A 362 8.63 27.17 -0.89
CA GLY A 362 8.40 27.97 0.31
C GLY A 362 8.82 27.31 1.62
N PRO A 363 8.01 26.39 2.20
CA PRO A 363 8.28 25.87 3.53
C PRO A 363 9.47 24.90 3.51
N HIS A 364 10.37 25.05 4.49
CA HIS A 364 11.35 24.01 4.77
C HIS A 364 10.60 22.78 5.27
N VAL A 365 10.81 21.66 4.58
CA VAL A 365 10.19 20.38 4.93
C VAL A 365 11.29 19.36 5.15
N GLU A 366 11.18 18.61 6.24
CA GLU A 366 12.07 17.52 6.52
C GLU A 366 11.33 16.19 6.43
N VAL A 367 12.05 15.12 6.13
CA VAL A 367 11.54 13.76 6.22
C VAL A 367 11.81 13.21 7.62
N ARG A 368 10.77 12.66 8.25
CA ARG A 368 10.83 12.02 9.56
C ARG A 368 10.43 10.56 9.41
N HIS A 369 11.44 9.70 9.47
CA HIS A 369 11.30 8.26 9.36
C HIS A 369 11.88 7.60 10.61
N VAL A 370 11.09 6.80 11.32
CA VAL A 370 11.45 6.27 12.65
C VAL A 370 12.82 5.61 12.71
N THR A 371 13.15 4.72 11.76
CA THR A 371 14.45 4.02 11.74
C THR A 371 15.64 4.95 11.51
N LEU A 372 15.51 5.93 10.61
CA LEU A 372 16.56 6.93 10.37
C LEU A 372 16.72 7.84 11.59
N SER A 373 15.61 8.32 12.14
CA SER A 373 15.63 9.19 13.31
C SER A 373 16.18 8.49 14.56
N ALA A 374 15.91 7.18 14.74
CA ALA A 374 16.49 6.39 15.82
C ALA A 374 18.02 6.25 15.67
N GLY A 375 18.52 5.98 14.46
CA GLY A 375 19.97 5.94 14.20
C GLY A 375 20.64 7.31 14.42
N GLN A 376 19.98 8.39 13.99
CA GLN A 376 20.44 9.75 14.27
C GLN A 376 20.48 10.05 15.76
N LEU A 377 19.47 9.63 16.55
CA LEU A 377 19.47 9.77 18.00
C LEU A 377 20.63 9.00 18.65
N GLY A 378 20.91 7.76 18.21
CA GLY A 378 22.07 6.99 18.68
C GLY A 378 23.39 7.73 18.42
N THR A 379 23.53 8.30 17.21
CA THR A 379 24.69 9.14 16.82
C THR A 379 24.81 10.40 17.71
N VAL A 380 23.68 11.05 18.03
CA VAL A 380 23.65 12.23 18.91
C VAL A 380 24.15 11.87 20.31
N ILE A 381 23.66 10.79 20.91
CA ILE A 381 24.10 10.35 22.25
C ILE A 381 25.60 9.99 22.24
N GLY A 382 26.07 9.34 21.17
CA GLY A 382 27.49 9.02 21.02
C GLY A 382 28.40 10.25 20.92
N THR A 383 27.85 11.40 20.51
CA THR A 383 28.58 12.67 20.37
C THR A 383 28.50 13.53 21.62
N LEU A 384 27.30 13.70 22.18
CA LEU A 384 27.04 14.58 23.33
C LEU A 384 27.29 13.90 24.68
N GLY A 385 27.48 12.58 24.68
CA GLY A 385 27.62 11.78 25.89
C GLY A 385 26.28 11.39 26.51
N TRP A 386 26.36 10.51 27.52
CA TRP A 386 25.18 9.95 28.19
C TRP A 386 24.41 10.98 29.02
N GLN A 387 25.04 12.09 29.40
CA GLN A 387 24.44 13.16 30.18
C GLN A 387 23.19 13.75 29.51
N VAL A 388 23.11 13.68 28.18
CA VAL A 388 21.97 14.20 27.41
C VAL A 388 20.64 13.54 27.80
N VAL A 389 20.66 12.30 28.30
CA VAL A 389 19.47 11.54 28.72
C VAL A 389 18.74 12.23 29.90
N HIS A 390 19.43 13.04 30.69
CA HIS A 390 18.84 13.80 31.79
C HIS A 390 18.16 15.09 31.34
N THR A 391 18.27 15.46 30.07
CA THR A 391 17.68 16.70 29.55
C THR A 391 16.22 16.50 29.12
N GLN A 392 15.40 17.54 29.28
CA GLN A 392 14.02 17.54 28.78
C GLN A 392 13.98 17.40 27.25
N VAL A 393 14.92 18.04 26.54
CA VAL A 393 15.00 18.02 25.07
C VAL A 393 15.17 16.59 24.55
N PHE A 394 15.95 15.76 25.25
CA PHE A 394 16.11 14.35 24.90
C PHE A 394 14.79 13.57 24.96
N TRP A 395 14.03 13.69 26.04
CA TRP A 395 12.76 12.97 26.16
C TRP A 395 11.69 13.49 25.19
N LEU A 396 11.71 14.78 24.86
CA LEU A 396 10.88 15.33 23.79
C LEU A 396 11.26 14.77 22.42
N ALA A 397 12.55 14.56 22.15
CA ALA A 397 13.03 13.92 20.93
C ALA A 397 12.64 12.44 20.87
N VAL A 398 12.79 11.69 21.97
CA VAL A 398 12.36 10.28 22.07
C VAL A 398 10.85 10.15 21.83
N ALA A 399 10.04 10.99 22.47
CA ALA A 399 8.60 11.04 22.24
C ALA A 399 8.27 11.38 20.77
N GLY A 400 9.00 12.32 20.17
CA GLY A 400 8.84 12.70 18.77
C GLY A 400 9.20 11.57 17.79
N ILE A 401 10.24 10.79 18.09
CA ILE A 401 10.63 9.61 17.30
C ILE A 401 9.60 8.49 17.46
N ALA A 402 9.10 8.24 18.67
CA ALA A 402 8.03 7.27 18.89
C ALA A 402 6.76 7.65 18.12
N LEU A 403 6.36 8.93 18.21
CA LEU A 403 5.24 9.47 17.43
C LEU A 403 5.50 9.39 15.92
N THR A 404 6.75 9.60 15.48
CA THR A 404 7.16 9.42 14.08
C THR A 404 6.87 7.99 13.60
N GLY A 405 7.23 6.98 14.39
CA GLY A 405 6.93 5.58 14.07
C GLY A 405 5.44 5.29 13.97
N ILE A 406 4.66 5.77 14.94
CA ILE A 406 3.20 5.63 14.95
C ILE A 406 2.58 6.28 13.71
N LEU A 407 3.01 7.49 13.35
CA LEU A 407 2.47 8.22 12.20
C LEU A 407 2.92 7.66 10.86
N ASN A 408 4.18 7.24 10.72
CA ASN A 408 4.68 6.58 9.51
C ASN A 408 3.82 5.35 9.17
N VAL A 409 3.61 4.48 10.16
CA VAL A 409 2.83 3.24 10.02
C VAL A 409 1.34 3.54 9.90
N GLY A 410 0.80 4.34 10.82
CA GLY A 410 -0.63 4.61 10.93
C GLY A 410 -1.20 5.32 9.71
N VAL A 411 -0.53 6.35 9.21
CA VAL A 411 -0.99 7.09 8.01
C VAL A 411 -0.88 6.21 6.77
N SER A 412 0.25 5.51 6.58
CA SER A 412 0.44 4.64 5.42
C SER A 412 -0.59 3.51 5.39
N PHE A 413 -0.80 2.85 6.53
CA PHE A 413 -1.83 1.82 6.67
C PHE A 413 -3.23 2.38 6.43
N ALA A 414 -3.58 3.49 7.06
CA ALA A 414 -4.92 4.07 6.94
C ALA A 414 -5.25 4.45 5.49
N LEU A 415 -4.31 5.02 4.75
CA LEU A 415 -4.50 5.31 3.33
C LEU A 415 -4.66 4.03 2.51
N ALA A 416 -3.78 3.06 2.72
CA ALA A 416 -3.82 1.79 2.01
C ALA A 416 -5.13 1.02 2.25
N PHE A 417 -5.51 0.89 3.52
CA PHE A 417 -6.74 0.24 3.95
C PHE A 417 -7.98 0.99 3.46
N ASN A 418 -8.03 2.32 3.57
CA ASN A 418 -9.18 3.10 3.09
C ASN A 418 -9.39 2.96 1.57
N VAL A 419 -8.31 2.93 0.80
CA VAL A 419 -8.39 2.73 -0.66
C VAL A 419 -8.91 1.33 -0.98
N ALA A 420 -8.41 0.30 -0.29
CA ALA A 420 -8.91 -1.07 -0.45
C ALA A 420 -10.40 -1.17 -0.05
N MET A 421 -10.79 -0.55 1.06
CA MET A 421 -12.15 -0.55 1.61
C MET A 421 -13.16 0.23 0.77
N ARG A 422 -12.73 1.26 0.04
CA ARG A 422 -13.63 2.08 -0.79
C ARG A 422 -14.25 1.29 -1.94
N SER A 423 -13.74 0.10 -2.20
CA SER A 423 -14.24 -0.85 -3.20
C SER A 423 -15.27 -1.85 -2.67
N ARG A 424 -15.46 -1.90 -1.33
CA ARG A 424 -16.40 -2.77 -0.63
C ARG A 424 -17.56 -1.94 -0.10
N ASP A 425 -18.79 -2.26 -0.49
CA ASP A 425 -20.03 -1.63 -0.02
C ASP A 425 -20.37 -2.06 1.42
N LEU A 426 -19.44 -1.84 2.34
CA LEU A 426 -19.65 -2.10 3.76
C LEU A 426 -20.46 -0.95 4.37
N ARG A 427 -21.63 -1.28 4.92
CA ARG A 427 -22.46 -0.31 5.65
C ARG A 427 -21.65 0.24 6.82
N ARG A 428 -21.81 1.54 7.13
CA ARG A 428 -21.06 2.22 8.22
C ARG A 428 -21.15 1.47 9.56
N ARG A 429 -22.30 0.83 9.83
CA ARG A 429 -22.56 0.06 11.06
C ARG A 429 -21.67 -1.17 11.22
N ASP A 430 -21.26 -1.80 10.12
CA ASP A 430 -20.37 -2.97 10.15
C ASP A 430 -18.93 -2.55 10.50
N ARG A 431 -18.51 -1.37 10.03
CA ARG A 431 -17.19 -0.78 10.36
C ARG A 431 -17.05 -0.46 11.85
N ASP A 432 -18.09 0.11 12.46
CA ASP A 432 -18.09 0.45 13.89
C ASP A 432 -18.05 -0.83 14.75
N SER A 433 -18.75 -1.89 14.33
CA SER A 433 -18.74 -3.20 14.99
C SER A 433 -17.36 -3.88 14.92
N LEU A 434 -16.69 -3.84 13.78
CA LEU A 434 -15.34 -4.41 13.61
C LEU A 434 -14.29 -3.66 14.44
N SER A 435 -14.30 -2.33 14.42
CA SER A 435 -13.37 -1.52 15.21
C SER A 435 -13.58 -1.70 16.73
N ALA A 436 -14.83 -1.82 17.18
CA ALA A 436 -15.14 -2.16 18.57
C ALA A 436 -14.60 -3.55 18.95
N GLY A 437 -14.71 -4.54 18.06
CA GLY A 437 -14.18 -5.89 18.27
C GLY A 437 -12.64 -5.93 18.39
N VAL A 438 -11.93 -5.18 17.54
CA VAL A 438 -10.46 -5.05 17.64
C VAL A 438 -10.07 -4.44 18.98
N ARG A 439 -10.71 -3.33 19.36
CA ARG A 439 -10.44 -2.67 20.65
C ARG A 439 -10.70 -3.62 21.81
N GLN A 440 -11.83 -4.31 21.83
CA GLN A 440 -12.17 -5.28 22.88
C GLN A 440 -11.12 -6.39 22.99
N ARG A 441 -10.63 -6.93 21.88
CA ARG A 441 -9.63 -8.02 21.88
C ARG A 441 -8.25 -7.54 22.38
N ILE A 442 -7.85 -6.31 22.03
CA ILE A 442 -6.64 -5.67 22.58
C ILE A 442 -6.75 -5.54 24.11
N TRP A 443 -7.88 -5.07 24.62
CA TRP A 443 -8.10 -4.92 26.06
C TRP A 443 -8.18 -6.26 26.80
N GLN A 444 -8.77 -7.29 26.19
CA GLN A 444 -8.92 -8.62 26.81
C GLN A 444 -7.65 -9.46 26.77
N ARG A 445 -6.78 -9.28 25.77
CA ARG A 445 -5.57 -10.10 25.60
C ARG A 445 -4.35 -9.27 25.18
N PRO A 446 -3.88 -8.33 26.02
CA PRO A 446 -2.74 -7.47 25.67
C PRO A 446 -1.45 -8.27 25.39
N ALA A 447 -1.26 -9.43 26.03
CA ALA A 447 -0.11 -10.30 25.80
C ALA A 447 -0.02 -10.84 24.35
N THR A 448 -1.16 -11.02 23.67
CA THR A 448 -1.19 -11.45 22.24
C THR A 448 -0.63 -10.40 21.28
N LEU A 449 -0.52 -9.14 21.74
CA LEU A 449 0.08 -8.05 20.96
C LEU A 449 1.61 -8.21 20.86
N PHE A 450 2.23 -8.87 21.84
CA PHE A 450 3.68 -9.02 21.94
C PHE A 450 4.16 -10.41 21.56
N TRP A 451 3.40 -11.47 21.86
CA TRP A 451 3.81 -12.85 21.61
C TRP A 451 2.76 -13.65 20.81
N PRO A 452 3.17 -14.46 19.80
CA PRO A 452 2.24 -15.35 19.11
C PRO A 452 1.65 -16.37 20.08
N VAL A 453 0.33 -16.45 20.14
CA VAL A 453 -0.38 -17.56 20.78
C VAL A 453 -0.57 -18.66 19.74
N LYS A 454 -0.56 -19.93 20.17
CA LYS A 454 -0.65 -21.11 19.28
C LYS A 454 -1.67 -20.89 18.15
N PRO A 455 -1.33 -21.23 16.89
CA PRO A 455 -2.23 -21.04 15.75
C PRO A 455 -3.57 -21.73 16.01
N ARG A 456 -4.68 -21.02 15.74
CA ARG A 456 -5.95 -21.70 15.43
C ARG A 456 -5.75 -22.36 14.06
N PRO A 457 -6.12 -23.64 13.87
CA PRO A 457 -6.04 -24.27 12.56
C PRO A 457 -6.76 -23.39 11.53
N ALA A 458 -6.15 -23.17 10.37
CA ALA A 458 -6.80 -22.42 9.30
C ALA A 458 -8.17 -23.06 9.00
N PRO A 459 -9.24 -22.27 8.80
CA PRO A 459 -10.50 -22.82 8.37
C PRO A 459 -10.26 -23.54 7.04
N THR A 460 -10.66 -24.80 6.96
CA THR A 460 -10.62 -25.60 5.74
C THR A 460 -11.41 -24.83 4.67
N PRO A 461 -10.86 -24.59 3.47
CA PRO A 461 -11.66 -24.01 2.39
C PRO A 461 -12.86 -24.91 2.17
N THR A 462 -14.06 -24.36 2.33
CA THR A 462 -15.29 -25.03 1.91
C THR A 462 -15.21 -25.28 0.39
N PRO A 463 -15.56 -26.50 -0.07
CA PRO A 463 -15.39 -26.91 -1.46
C PRO A 463 -16.17 -26.09 -2.48
#